data_AF-A0A3A0ARK1-F1
#
_entry.id   AF-A0A3A0ARK1-F1
#
_cell.length_a   1.000
_cell.length_b   1.000
_cell.length_c   1.000
_cell.angle_alpha   90.00
_cell.angle_beta   90.00
_cell.angle_gamma   90.00
#
_symmetry.space_group_name_H-M   'P 1'
#
loop_
_entity.id
_entity.type
_entity.pdbx_description
1 polymer ?
#
loop_
_entity_poly.entity_id
_entity_poly.type
_entity_poly.pdbx_seq_one_letter_code
_entity_poly.pdbx_strand_id
1 'polypeptide(L)'
;MVEQSTGAQSAQDSISPVAQADPSPGAPHQQHWIRERRRARQLALQALFEMDITGHQAGAVIAERLADRGGAEFEGFSQGESFLRWLVSGVVKHKTALDALIQKYAPEWPVEQLAVVDRNILRLALFELGCRDADTPPKVVINEAVELGKTFGSDSSPRFVNGVLGSALDEALRKPF
;
A
#
# COMPACT_ATOMS: atom_id res chain seq x y z
N MET A 1 -37.47 -37.30 60.84
CA MET A 1 -37.66 -36.19 59.88
C MET A 1 -36.31 -35.48 59.78
N VAL A 2 -35.29 -36.04 59.14
CA VAL A 2 -35.05 -36.25 57.69
C VAL A 2 -35.05 -34.94 56.90
N GLU A 3 -33.85 -34.66 56.38
CA GLU A 3 -33.30 -33.55 55.59
C GLU A 3 -34.19 -33.04 54.44
N GLN A 4 -34.00 -31.77 54.02
CA GLN A 4 -33.57 -31.34 52.66
C GLN A 4 -33.10 -29.86 52.75
N SER A 5 -31.79 -29.60 52.66
CA SER A 5 -31.00 -29.36 51.44
C SER A 5 -31.27 -28.00 50.78
N THR A 6 -30.50 -26.99 51.20
CA THR A 6 -30.28 -25.75 50.45
C THR A 6 -29.20 -26.04 49.41
N GLY A 7 -29.59 -26.25 48.15
CA GLY A 7 -28.68 -26.63 47.08
C GLY A 7 -29.12 -26.06 45.73
N ALA A 8 -28.23 -25.28 45.15
CA ALA A 8 -28.11 -24.75 43.78
C ALA A 8 -29.11 -25.21 42.70
N GLN A 9 -29.62 -24.23 41.92
CA GLN A 9 -29.96 -24.48 40.52
C GLN A 9 -29.78 -23.22 39.64
N SER A 10 -28.66 -23.22 38.91
CA SER A 10 -28.50 -22.84 37.51
C SER A 10 -28.77 -21.41 37.04
N ALA A 11 -27.66 -20.66 36.88
CA ALA A 11 -27.56 -19.57 35.92
C ALA A 11 -27.81 -20.09 34.50
N GLN A 12 -28.75 -19.47 33.79
CA GLN A 12 -28.99 -19.73 32.38
C GLN A 12 -28.02 -18.87 31.55
N ASP A 13 -26.93 -19.48 31.12
CA ASP A 13 -26.08 -18.98 30.04
C ASP A 13 -26.88 -18.97 28.74
N SER A 14 -27.43 -17.80 28.40
CA SER A 14 -27.99 -17.53 27.08
C SER A 14 -26.87 -17.16 26.12
N ILE A 15 -26.19 -18.16 25.56
CA ILE A 15 -25.28 -17.96 24.43
C ILE A 15 -26.14 -17.85 23.16
N SER A 16 -26.36 -16.62 22.70
CA SER A 16 -26.79 -16.37 21.33
C SER A 16 -25.57 -16.35 20.39
N PRO A 17 -25.67 -16.90 19.17
CA PRO A 17 -24.54 -17.01 18.26
C PRO A 17 -24.19 -15.62 17.72
N VAL A 18 -22.92 -15.21 17.83
CA VAL A 18 -22.36 -14.08 17.09
C VAL A 18 -22.49 -14.41 15.60
N ALA A 19 -23.48 -13.81 14.96
CA ALA A 19 -23.55 -13.70 13.51
C ALA A 19 -22.34 -12.89 13.06
N GLN A 20 -21.56 -13.47 12.15
CA GLN A 20 -20.47 -12.78 11.45
C GLN A 20 -21.07 -11.57 10.73
N ALA A 21 -20.76 -10.38 11.23
CA ALA A 21 -21.15 -9.13 10.60
C ALA A 21 -20.19 -8.86 9.43
N ASP A 22 -20.73 -8.80 8.22
CA ASP A 22 -20.04 -8.19 7.08
C ASP A 22 -19.64 -6.74 7.42
N PRO A 23 -18.46 -6.26 7.00
CA PRO A 23 -18.01 -4.91 7.33
C PRO A 23 -18.90 -3.86 6.66
N SER A 24 -19.48 -3.00 7.50
CA SER A 24 -20.31 -1.85 7.12
C SER A 24 -19.54 -0.83 6.24
N PRO A 25 -20.21 -0.06 5.36
CA PRO A 25 -19.54 0.96 4.53
C PRO A 25 -18.93 2.04 5.43
N GLY A 26 -17.62 2.26 5.30
CA GLY A 26 -16.82 3.06 6.23
C GLY A 26 -17.28 4.51 6.42
N ALA A 27 -17.10 5.02 7.65
CA ALA A 27 -17.46 6.37 8.08
C ALA A 27 -16.78 7.49 7.25
N PRO A 28 -17.27 8.75 7.24
CA PRO A 28 -16.78 9.82 6.36
C PRO A 28 -15.28 10.10 6.45
N HIS A 29 -14.71 10.03 7.66
CA HIS A 29 -13.27 10.17 7.89
C HIS A 29 -12.48 9.01 7.23
N GLN A 30 -13.10 7.83 7.14
CA GLN A 30 -12.52 6.64 6.54
C GLN A 30 -12.46 6.75 5.00
N GLN A 31 -13.39 7.46 4.38
CA GLN A 31 -13.39 7.65 2.93
C GLN A 31 -12.37 8.71 2.50
N HIS A 32 -12.11 9.69 3.36
CA HIS A 32 -11.13 10.74 3.11
C HIS A 32 -9.70 10.20 3.03
N TRP A 33 -9.25 9.43 4.03
CA TRP A 33 -7.87 8.90 4.04
C TRP A 33 -7.60 7.95 2.86
N ILE A 34 -8.61 7.19 2.41
CA ILE A 34 -8.46 6.29 1.26
C ILE A 34 -8.17 7.10 -0.01
N ARG A 35 -8.92 8.18 -0.23
CA ARG A 35 -8.70 9.07 -1.38
C ARG A 35 -7.34 9.74 -1.32
N GLU A 36 -6.97 10.30 -0.16
CA GLU A 36 -5.66 10.93 0.03
C GLU A 36 -4.51 9.95 -0.20
N ARG A 37 -4.59 8.72 0.30
CA ARG A 37 -3.55 7.71 0.07
C ARG A 37 -3.46 7.28 -1.39
N ARG A 38 -4.59 7.12 -2.07
CA ARG A 38 -4.60 6.84 -3.51
C ARG A 38 -3.91 7.98 -4.26
N ARG A 39 -4.25 9.23 -3.96
CA ARG A 39 -3.63 10.41 -4.57
C ARG A 39 -2.13 10.48 -4.29
N ALA A 40 -1.73 10.24 -3.05
CA ALA A 40 -0.33 10.20 -2.65
C ALA A 40 0.46 9.12 -3.42
N ARG A 41 -0.10 7.92 -3.66
CA ARG A 41 0.56 6.91 -4.51
C ARG A 41 0.74 7.36 -5.95
N GLN A 42 -0.27 8.03 -6.53
CA GLN A 42 -0.18 8.58 -7.88
C GLN A 42 0.93 9.64 -7.98
N LEU A 43 0.97 10.57 -7.02
CA LEU A 43 2.01 11.60 -6.96
C LEU A 43 3.40 10.98 -6.73
N ALA A 44 3.50 9.93 -5.90
CA ALA A 44 4.75 9.23 -5.65
C ALA A 44 5.26 8.55 -6.93
N LEU A 45 4.36 7.92 -7.70
CA LEU A 45 4.71 7.32 -8.99
C LEU A 45 5.22 8.37 -9.98
N GLN A 46 4.53 9.51 -10.10
CA GLN A 46 4.96 10.61 -10.97
C GLN A 46 6.32 11.19 -10.56
N ALA A 47 6.55 11.33 -9.25
CA ALA A 47 7.82 11.83 -8.73
C ALA A 47 8.96 10.85 -9.04
N LEU A 48 8.78 9.56 -8.73
CA LEU A 48 9.79 8.53 -8.99
C LEU A 48 10.07 8.35 -10.49
N PHE A 49 9.04 8.47 -11.34
CA PHE A 49 9.21 8.45 -12.78
C PHE A 49 10.11 9.62 -13.24
N GLU A 50 9.82 10.85 -12.81
CA GLU A 50 10.65 12.01 -13.17
C GLU A 50 12.09 11.82 -12.70
N MET A 51 12.28 11.38 -11.46
CA MET A 51 13.60 11.11 -10.89
C MET A 51 14.39 10.08 -11.70
N ASP A 52 13.75 8.99 -12.13
CA ASP A 52 14.38 7.95 -12.94
C ASP A 52 14.80 8.44 -14.34
N ILE A 53 14.06 9.41 -14.92
CA ILE A 53 14.32 9.93 -16.26
C ILE A 53 15.31 11.09 -16.27
N THR A 54 15.24 11.97 -15.27
CA THR A 54 15.97 13.26 -15.26
C THR A 54 17.10 13.31 -14.23
N GLY A 55 17.08 12.44 -13.21
CA GLY A 55 17.98 12.51 -12.08
C GLY A 55 17.71 13.66 -11.10
N HIS A 56 16.54 14.33 -11.20
CA HIS A 56 16.16 15.38 -10.27
C HIS A 56 16.08 14.89 -8.81
N GLN A 57 16.31 15.81 -7.88
CA GLN A 57 16.32 15.51 -6.45
C GLN A 57 14.90 15.37 -5.89
N ALA A 58 14.68 14.32 -5.08
CA ALA A 58 13.35 13.99 -4.54
C ALA A 58 12.64 15.18 -3.88
N GLY A 59 13.37 15.98 -3.09
CA GLY A 59 12.80 17.13 -2.39
C GLY A 59 12.20 18.17 -3.34
N ALA A 60 12.88 18.47 -4.44
CA ALA A 60 12.42 19.45 -5.43
C ALA A 60 11.19 18.92 -6.19
N VAL A 61 11.24 17.66 -6.64
CA VAL A 61 10.15 17.02 -7.37
C VAL A 61 8.89 16.92 -6.52
N ILE A 62 9.01 16.51 -5.25
CA ILE A 62 7.86 16.44 -4.34
C ILE A 62 7.28 17.84 -4.10
N ALA A 63 8.13 18.85 -3.87
CA ALA A 63 7.65 20.22 -3.63
C ALA A 63 6.86 20.77 -4.82
N GLU A 64 7.34 20.54 -6.05
CA GLU A 64 6.63 20.93 -7.26
C GLU A 64 5.28 20.21 -7.40
N ARG A 65 5.24 18.90 -7.14
CA ARG A 65 4.00 18.12 -7.20
C ARG A 65 2.96 18.52 -6.16
N LEU A 66 3.39 18.95 -4.98
CA LEU A 66 2.53 19.49 -3.94
C LEU A 66 2.05 20.92 -4.26
N ALA A 67 2.86 21.72 -4.95
CA ALA A 67 2.51 23.08 -5.34
C ALA A 67 1.56 23.14 -6.54
N ASP A 68 1.58 22.12 -7.42
CA ASP A 68 0.66 22.01 -8.55
C ASP A 68 -0.75 21.54 -8.11
N ARG A 69 -1.73 21.57 -9.03
CA ARG A 69 -3.11 21.08 -8.79
C ARG A 69 -3.15 19.67 -8.19
N GLY A 70 -2.09 18.90 -8.36
CA GLY A 70 -1.99 17.56 -7.80
C GLY A 70 -1.95 17.49 -6.28
N GLY A 71 -1.42 18.52 -5.60
CA GLY A 71 -1.43 18.64 -4.15
C GLY A 71 -2.66 19.36 -3.59
N ALA A 72 -3.54 19.91 -4.44
CA ALA A 72 -4.74 20.62 -4.01
C ALA A 72 -5.76 19.72 -3.28
N GLU A 73 -5.64 18.40 -3.40
CA GLU A 73 -6.41 17.42 -2.64
C GLU A 73 -5.88 17.21 -1.20
N PHE A 74 -4.71 17.75 -0.88
CA PHE A 74 -4.16 17.74 0.47
C PHE A 74 -4.47 19.07 1.17
N GLU A 75 -5.25 19.00 2.25
CA GLU A 75 -5.50 20.16 3.10
C GLU A 75 -4.33 20.36 4.07
N GLY A 76 -3.48 21.38 3.82
CA GLY A 76 -2.37 21.72 4.72
C GLY A 76 -1.38 20.57 4.95
N PHE A 77 -0.91 20.39 6.19
CA PHE A 77 -0.04 19.26 6.59
C PHE A 77 -0.85 17.95 6.70
N SER A 78 -1.39 17.49 5.58
CA SER A 78 -2.29 16.33 5.55
C SER A 78 -1.54 15.00 5.71
N GLN A 79 -2.26 13.95 6.12
CA GLN A 79 -1.70 12.60 6.19
C GLN A 79 -1.27 12.10 4.80
N GLY A 80 -1.93 12.56 3.73
CA GLY A 80 -1.58 12.27 2.35
C GLY A 80 -0.20 12.80 1.96
N GLU A 81 0.13 14.04 2.34
CA GLU A 81 1.47 14.59 2.09
C GLU A 81 2.55 13.78 2.83
N SER A 82 2.32 13.47 4.11
CA SER A 82 3.26 12.68 4.91
C SER A 82 3.48 11.29 4.29
N PHE A 83 2.41 10.65 3.82
CA PHE A 83 2.46 9.36 3.15
C PHE A 83 3.20 9.42 1.80
N LEU A 84 2.97 10.46 0.99
CA LEU A 84 3.72 10.72 -0.24
C LEU A 84 5.23 10.82 0.04
N ARG A 85 5.63 11.66 1.01
CA ARG A 85 7.03 11.86 1.37
C ARG A 85 7.67 10.56 1.86
N TRP A 86 6.94 9.79 2.67
CA TRP A 86 7.39 8.51 3.18
C TRP A 86 7.61 7.49 2.04
N LEU A 87 6.67 7.36 1.10
CA LEU A 87 6.80 6.48 -0.06
C LEU A 87 8.03 6.83 -0.91
N VAL A 88 8.16 8.09 -1.33
CA VAL A 88 9.27 8.49 -2.21
C VAL A 88 10.61 8.34 -1.51
N SER A 89 10.73 8.81 -0.27
CA SER A 89 12.00 8.72 0.48
C SER A 89 12.39 7.27 0.76
N GLY A 90 11.41 6.43 1.08
CA GLY A 90 11.62 5.00 1.29
C GLY A 90 12.10 4.28 0.05
N VAL A 91 11.44 4.50 -1.09
CA VAL A 91 11.87 3.92 -2.37
C VAL A 91 13.27 4.37 -2.75
N VAL A 92 13.59 5.66 -2.62
CA VAL A 92 14.92 6.19 -2.94
C VAL A 92 15.99 5.56 -2.05
N LYS A 93 15.73 5.48 -0.73
CA LYS A 93 16.64 4.88 0.25
C LYS A 93 16.89 3.40 0.01
N HIS A 94 15.86 2.65 -0.38
CA HIS A 94 15.91 1.19 -0.53
C HIS A 94 15.98 0.73 -1.98
N LYS A 95 16.22 1.64 -2.94
CA LYS A 95 16.15 1.38 -4.39
C LYS A 95 16.89 0.12 -4.81
N THR A 96 18.14 -0.05 -4.39
CA THR A 96 18.97 -1.21 -4.76
C THR A 96 18.36 -2.53 -4.27
N ALA A 97 17.82 -2.55 -3.05
CA ALA A 97 17.22 -3.75 -2.48
C ALA A 97 15.86 -4.05 -3.13
N LEU A 98 15.08 -3.01 -3.44
CA LEU A 98 13.83 -3.14 -4.19
C LEU A 98 14.09 -3.67 -5.61
N ASP A 99 15.08 -3.13 -6.32
CA ASP A 99 15.46 -3.59 -7.66
C ASP A 99 15.92 -5.06 -7.63
N ALA A 100 16.71 -5.46 -6.63
CA ALA A 100 17.10 -6.86 -6.46
C ALA A 100 15.89 -7.78 -6.22
N LEU A 101 14.93 -7.32 -5.42
CA LEU A 101 13.69 -8.06 -5.15
C LEU A 101 12.84 -8.18 -6.43
N ILE A 102 12.70 -7.11 -7.20
CA ILE A 102 12.00 -7.13 -8.49
C ILE A 102 12.70 -8.10 -9.44
N GLN A 103 14.03 -8.05 -9.57
CA GLN A 103 14.78 -8.92 -10.47
C GLN A 103 14.57 -10.40 -10.16
N LYS A 104 14.48 -10.75 -8.86
CA LYS A 104 14.24 -12.11 -8.39
C LYS A 104 12.87 -12.65 -8.81
N TYR A 105 11.84 -11.80 -8.81
CA TYR A 105 10.45 -12.20 -9.08
C TYR A 105 9.95 -11.85 -10.50
N ALA A 106 10.73 -11.09 -11.26
CA ALA A 106 10.56 -10.80 -12.68
C ALA A 106 11.84 -11.13 -13.47
N PRO A 107 12.25 -12.41 -13.56
CA PRO A 107 13.58 -12.78 -14.05
C PRO A 107 13.75 -12.71 -15.57
N GLU A 108 12.66 -12.58 -16.33
CA GLU A 108 12.70 -12.60 -17.80
C GLU A 108 13.52 -11.46 -18.39
N TRP A 109 13.53 -10.29 -17.73
CA TRP A 109 14.24 -9.10 -18.20
C TRP A 109 15.04 -8.46 -17.07
N PRO A 110 16.19 -7.82 -17.36
CA PRO A 110 16.84 -6.93 -16.43
C PRO A 110 15.87 -5.83 -15.96
N VAL A 111 15.91 -5.48 -14.68
CA VAL A 111 15.02 -4.45 -14.09
C VAL A 111 15.12 -3.12 -14.83
N GLU A 112 16.28 -2.78 -15.35
CA GLU A 112 16.51 -1.56 -16.13
C GLU A 112 15.73 -1.53 -17.45
N GLN A 113 15.40 -2.71 -18.00
CA GLN A 113 14.65 -2.87 -19.25
C GLN A 113 13.13 -2.88 -19.03
N LEU A 114 12.67 -3.03 -17.80
CA LEU A 114 11.26 -2.86 -17.48
C LEU A 114 10.81 -1.43 -17.81
N ALA A 115 9.57 -1.29 -18.26
CA ALA A 115 8.94 0.01 -18.42
C ALA A 115 9.09 0.81 -17.12
N VAL A 116 9.52 2.07 -17.23
CA VAL A 116 9.85 2.91 -16.07
C VAL A 116 8.64 3.05 -15.13
N VAL A 117 7.43 3.07 -15.69
CA VAL A 117 6.17 3.07 -14.93
C VAL A 117 6.02 1.77 -14.12
N ASP A 118 6.09 0.60 -14.77
CA ASP A 118 5.93 -0.70 -14.11
C ASP A 118 6.97 -0.91 -13.02
N ARG A 119 8.23 -0.58 -13.31
CA ARG A 119 9.34 -0.64 -12.34
C ARG A 119 9.03 0.20 -11.10
N ASN A 120 8.57 1.44 -11.27
CA ASN A 120 8.29 2.32 -10.14
C ASN A 120 7.01 1.92 -9.38
N ILE A 121 6.00 1.35 -10.04
CA ILE A 121 4.84 0.74 -9.37
C ILE A 121 5.29 -0.41 -8.47
N LEU A 122 6.14 -1.29 -8.98
CA LEU A 122 6.67 -2.43 -8.21
C LEU A 122 7.51 -1.95 -7.02
N ARG A 123 8.40 -0.99 -7.22
CA ARG A 123 9.20 -0.39 -6.13
C ARG A 123 8.30 0.17 -5.02
N LEU A 124 7.27 0.94 -5.37
CA LEU A 124 6.33 1.52 -4.42
C LEU A 124 5.61 0.44 -3.62
N ALA A 125 5.01 -0.53 -4.31
CA ALA A 125 4.23 -1.58 -3.67
C ALA A 125 5.10 -2.48 -2.78
N LEU A 126 6.29 -2.86 -3.24
CA LEU A 126 7.22 -3.67 -2.46
C LEU A 126 7.77 -2.93 -1.25
N PHE A 127 8.06 -1.62 -1.37
CA PHE A 127 8.45 -0.80 -0.23
C PHE A 127 7.32 -0.74 0.81
N GLU A 128 6.10 -0.45 0.37
CA GLU A 128 4.95 -0.34 1.26
C GLU A 128 4.63 -1.69 1.94
N LEU A 129 4.67 -2.80 1.21
CA LEU A 129 4.52 -4.15 1.79
C LEU A 129 5.65 -4.50 2.75
N GLY A 130 6.88 -4.09 2.42
CA GLY A 130 8.10 -4.44 3.12
C GLY A 130 8.49 -3.56 4.29
N CYS A 131 7.77 -2.47 4.54
CA CYS A 131 8.07 -1.59 5.67
C CYS A 131 7.27 -1.96 6.93
N ARG A 132 7.91 -1.91 8.10
CA ARG A 132 7.26 -2.20 9.40
C ARG A 132 6.24 -1.15 9.81
N ASP A 133 6.46 0.09 9.41
CA ASP A 133 5.60 1.23 9.75
C ASP A 133 4.37 1.34 8.84
N ALA A 134 4.25 0.44 7.85
CA ALA A 134 3.11 0.39 6.95
C ALA A 134 1.87 -0.21 7.64
N ASP A 135 0.77 0.52 7.59
CA ASP A 135 -0.55 0.20 8.15
C ASP A 135 -1.57 -0.22 7.08
N THR A 136 -1.22 -0.15 5.78
CA THR A 136 -2.08 -0.61 4.70
C THR A 136 -2.10 -2.14 4.62
N PRO A 137 -3.28 -2.79 4.60
CA PRO A 137 -3.38 -4.24 4.41
C PRO A 137 -2.75 -4.69 3.07
N PRO A 138 -2.03 -5.83 3.01
CA PRO A 138 -1.31 -6.24 1.81
C PRO A 138 -2.17 -6.34 0.54
N LYS A 139 -3.40 -6.85 0.68
CA LYS A 139 -4.37 -6.93 -0.43
C LYS A 139 -4.71 -5.55 -1.01
N VAL A 140 -4.80 -4.53 -0.15
CA VAL A 140 -5.08 -3.16 -0.59
C VAL A 140 -3.87 -2.59 -1.35
N VAL A 141 -2.64 -2.82 -0.85
CA VAL A 141 -1.42 -2.38 -1.55
C VAL A 141 -1.34 -2.98 -2.96
N ILE A 142 -1.57 -4.29 -3.09
CA ILE A 142 -1.56 -4.98 -4.39
C ILE A 142 -2.65 -4.42 -5.31
N ASN A 143 -3.88 -4.27 -4.81
CA ASN A 143 -4.97 -3.71 -5.60
C ASN A 143 -4.64 -2.29 -6.11
N GLU A 144 -4.15 -1.41 -5.25
CA GLU A 144 -3.80 -0.04 -5.65
C GLU A 144 -2.62 -0.02 -6.64
N ALA A 145 -1.65 -0.92 -6.52
CA ALA A 145 -0.56 -1.07 -7.49
C ALA A 145 -1.09 -1.51 -8.87
N VAL A 146 -2.04 -2.43 -8.91
CA VAL A 146 -2.71 -2.86 -10.15
C VAL A 146 -3.52 -1.71 -10.77
N GLU A 147 -4.22 -0.91 -9.97
CA GLU A 147 -4.94 0.28 -10.44
C GLU A 147 -3.99 1.36 -11.00
N LEU A 148 -2.81 1.56 -10.40
CA LEU A 148 -1.78 2.41 -11.00
C LEU A 148 -1.33 1.87 -12.35
N GLY A 149 -1.15 0.55 -12.48
CA GLY A 149 -0.82 -0.10 -13.75
C GLY A 149 -1.88 0.14 -14.83
N LYS A 150 -3.16 0.13 -14.47
CA LYS A 150 -4.26 0.46 -15.40
C LYS A 150 -4.26 1.93 -15.81
N THR A 151 -3.90 2.81 -14.89
CA THR A 151 -4.01 4.27 -15.08
C THR A 151 -2.82 4.84 -15.86
N PHE A 152 -1.60 4.33 -15.61
CA PHE A 152 -0.37 4.90 -16.14
C PHE A 152 0.45 3.95 -17.01
N GLY A 153 0.19 2.63 -16.92
CA GLY A 153 0.92 1.62 -17.67
C GLY A 153 0.31 1.32 -19.05
N SER A 154 0.72 0.19 -19.62
CA SER A 154 0.12 -0.37 -20.84
C SER A 154 -0.98 -1.39 -20.50
N ASP A 155 -1.66 -1.92 -21.52
CA ASP A 155 -2.68 -2.96 -21.36
C ASP A 155 -2.15 -4.22 -20.62
N SER A 156 -0.85 -4.50 -20.70
CA SER A 156 -0.22 -5.64 -20.01
C SER A 156 0.18 -5.33 -18.57
N SER A 157 0.35 -4.06 -18.20
CA SER A 157 0.86 -3.64 -16.88
C SER A 157 0.05 -4.18 -15.70
N PRO A 158 -1.29 -4.16 -15.68
CA PRO A 158 -2.07 -4.65 -14.53
C PRO A 158 -1.81 -6.12 -14.22
N ARG A 159 -1.73 -6.95 -15.28
CA ARG A 159 -1.46 -8.39 -15.16
C ARG A 159 -0.03 -8.64 -14.71
N PHE A 160 0.93 -7.92 -15.30
CA PHE A 160 2.34 -8.03 -14.96
C PHE A 160 2.58 -7.68 -13.49
N VAL A 161 2.14 -6.50 -13.04
CA VAL A 161 2.28 -6.03 -11.65
C VAL A 161 1.65 -7.01 -10.67
N ASN A 162 0.42 -7.48 -10.94
CA ASN A 162 -0.25 -8.45 -10.07
C ASN A 162 0.53 -9.77 -9.96
N GLY A 163 1.07 -10.26 -11.08
CA GLY A 163 1.88 -11.48 -11.12
C GLY A 163 3.13 -11.37 -10.24
N VAL A 164 3.92 -10.31 -10.45
CA VAL A 164 5.17 -10.10 -9.71
C VAL A 164 4.91 -9.92 -8.21
N LEU A 165 3.95 -9.07 -7.84
CA LEU A 165 3.62 -8.84 -6.43
C LEU A 165 3.04 -10.08 -5.75
N GLY A 166 2.23 -10.86 -6.46
CA GLY A 166 1.72 -12.13 -5.96
C GLY A 166 2.84 -13.12 -5.63
N SER A 167 3.86 -13.21 -6.48
CA SER A 167 5.02 -14.07 -6.24
C SER A 167 5.97 -13.54 -5.16
N ALA A 168 6.11 -12.21 -5.04
CA ALA A 168 7.01 -11.57 -4.08
C ALA A 168 6.42 -11.41 -2.67
N LEU A 169 5.11 -11.66 -2.49
CA LEU A 169 4.36 -11.28 -1.29
C LEU A 169 4.98 -11.83 0.00
N ASP A 170 5.28 -13.12 0.06
CA ASP A 170 5.84 -13.76 1.26
C ASP A 170 7.22 -13.20 1.64
N GLU A 171 7.99 -12.74 0.67
CA GLU A 171 9.28 -12.08 0.92
C GLU A 171 9.11 -10.64 1.39
N ALA A 172 8.21 -9.90 0.77
CA ALA A 172 7.91 -8.54 1.19
C ALA A 172 7.35 -8.53 2.64
N LEU A 173 6.49 -9.48 3.01
CA LEU A 173 5.90 -9.55 4.35
C LEU A 173 6.89 -9.94 5.46
N ARG A 174 8.12 -10.35 5.14
CA ARG A 174 9.22 -10.48 6.12
C ARG A 174 9.76 -9.14 6.60
N LYS A 175 9.23 -8.02 6.09
CA LYS A 175 9.54 -6.65 6.46
C LYS A 175 11.03 -6.29 6.37
N PRO A 176 11.64 -6.35 5.17
CA PRO A 176 13.07 -6.07 4.97
C PRO A 176 13.43 -4.57 5.05
N PHE A 177 12.45 -3.65 5.16
CA PHE A 177 12.68 -2.20 5.11
C PHE A 177 12.25 -1.46 6.38
#